data_AF-A0A1A0K2M7-F1
#
_entry.id   AF-A0A1A0K2M7-F1
#
_cell.length_a   1.000
_cell.length_b   1.000
_cell.length_c   1.000
_cell.angle_alpha   90.00
_cell.angle_beta   90.00
_cell.angle_gamma   90.00
#
_symmetry.space_group_name_H-M   'P 1'
#
loop_
_entity.id
_entity.type
_entity.pdbx_description
1 polymer ?
#
loop_
_entity_poly.entity_id
_entity_poly.type
_entity_poly.pdbx_seq_one_letter_code
_entity_poly.pdbx_strand_id
1 'polypeptide(L)'
;MAQQRLKWPDIARGVSILGVIILHVSLAVPEARDTWLSQANEFLDPLRMPLFFLVSGLFSAKVFRFSFQQLFTRRLWFLLVPYIFWVPLELAAYQVVLVNDYGAEWPPAQYFLKQVITGSTLIWFLYALVLFNIALWALRALPGWVAVLVSFIVPVLLLPFHEHWHMIAKSVIYLPVFVFAAYFASSIHRFTAHAKRIPVVISALVAYLLGYAGAQLWESVRGEQAYWSGPGSIEFGPFELDLFFRIIQHAFSLPAAIVLSVLLTYLPRVSTVLLKLGRNTLPLYIGHHFGIMALFHYQRLWVVDVELEDITRFGRFPFENSLFWAFCGLLGALATGAVLKYLTRAKFLRWLLYPPPLSALGRRE
;
A
#
# COMPACT_ATOMS: atom_id res chain seq x y z
N MET A 1 29.05 10.59 -16.50
CA MET A 1 28.04 11.49 -15.91
C MET A 1 27.17 10.68 -14.96
N ALA A 2 27.10 11.07 -13.68
CA ALA A 2 26.24 10.39 -12.71
C ALA A 2 24.78 10.50 -13.18
N GLN A 3 24.15 9.37 -13.46
CA GLN A 3 22.76 9.30 -13.90
C GLN A 3 21.88 9.97 -12.85
N GLN A 4 21.37 11.16 -13.15
CA GLN A 4 20.63 11.99 -12.20
C GLN A 4 19.41 11.18 -11.73
N ARG A 5 19.40 10.78 -10.44
CA ARG A 5 18.30 9.99 -9.86
C ARG A 5 16.99 10.76 -10.04
N LEU A 6 16.05 10.15 -10.75
CA LEU A 6 14.70 10.71 -10.92
C LEU A 6 14.08 10.94 -9.53
N LYS A 7 13.61 12.16 -9.27
CA LYS A 7 13.00 12.54 -7.98
C LYS A 7 11.56 12.05 -7.84
N TRP A 8 10.82 11.98 -8.95
CA TRP A 8 9.40 11.65 -8.96
C TRP A 8 9.05 10.28 -8.35
N PRO A 9 9.85 9.19 -8.49
CA PRO A 9 9.50 7.91 -7.87
C PRO A 9 9.59 7.96 -6.34
N ASP A 10 10.54 8.74 -5.80
CA ASP A 10 10.63 8.97 -4.35
C ASP A 10 9.45 9.85 -3.90
N ILE A 11 9.08 10.89 -4.66
CA ILE A 11 7.86 11.69 -4.37
C ILE A 11 6.61 10.82 -4.37
N ALA A 12 6.43 9.99 -5.40
CA ALA A 12 5.29 9.09 -5.54
C ALA A 12 5.15 8.20 -4.30
N ARG A 13 6.23 7.53 -3.88
CA ARG A 13 6.24 6.76 -2.63
C ARG A 13 5.93 7.59 -1.39
N GLY A 14 6.39 8.84 -1.35
CA GLY A 14 6.12 9.80 -0.27
C GLY A 14 4.65 10.19 -0.15
N VAL A 15 4.00 10.47 -1.29
CA VAL A 15 2.55 10.73 -1.35
C VAL A 15 1.77 9.47 -0.95
N SER A 16 2.16 8.33 -1.50
CA SER A 16 1.51 7.06 -1.21
C SER A 16 1.58 6.68 0.27
N ILE A 17 2.74 6.78 0.92
CA ILE A 17 2.87 6.44 2.34
C ILE A 17 2.09 7.40 3.23
N LEU A 18 2.07 8.69 2.89
CA LEU A 18 1.28 9.67 3.63
C LEU A 18 -0.21 9.36 3.53
N GLY A 19 -0.70 9.04 2.32
CA GLY A 19 -2.10 8.68 2.13
C GLY A 19 -2.49 7.37 2.83
N VAL A 20 -1.57 6.41 2.92
CA VAL A 20 -1.75 5.18 3.71
C VAL A 20 -1.85 5.49 5.21
N ILE A 21 -0.99 6.37 5.74
CA ILE A 21 -1.06 6.77 7.15
C ILE A 21 -2.39 7.47 7.45
N ILE A 22 -2.79 8.44 6.63
CA ILE A 22 -4.05 9.16 6.79
C ILE A 22 -5.24 8.19 6.75
N LEU A 23 -5.23 7.22 5.83
CA LEU A 23 -6.26 6.19 5.77
C LEU A 23 -6.35 5.43 7.09
N HIS A 24 -5.25 4.86 7.59
CA HIS A 24 -5.28 4.03 8.81
C HIS A 24 -5.66 4.83 10.06
N VAL A 25 -5.25 6.10 10.14
CA VAL A 25 -5.73 7.01 11.19
C VAL A 25 -7.25 7.20 11.09
N SER A 26 -7.77 7.40 9.88
CA SER A 26 -9.20 7.60 9.65
C SER A 26 -10.02 6.32 9.85
N LEU A 27 -9.41 5.14 9.71
CA LEU A 27 -10.02 3.85 10.01
C LEU A 27 -10.03 3.56 11.52
N ALA A 28 -9.01 4.02 12.25
CA ALA A 28 -8.86 3.75 13.68
C ALA A 28 -9.68 4.69 14.56
N VAL A 29 -9.69 5.99 14.24
CA VAL A 29 -10.36 7.02 15.06
C VAL A 29 -11.84 7.14 14.66
N PRO A 30 -12.79 7.08 15.62
CA PRO A 30 -14.22 7.29 15.36
C PRO A 30 -14.51 8.58 14.60
N GLU A 31 -15.41 8.54 13.62
CA GLU A 31 -15.82 9.69 12.77
C GLU A 31 -14.69 10.42 12.03
N ALA A 32 -13.44 9.94 12.09
CA ALA A 32 -12.32 10.59 11.42
C ALA A 32 -12.42 10.50 9.89
N ARG A 33 -13.20 9.55 9.35
CA ARG A 33 -13.49 9.43 7.91
C ARG A 33 -14.24 10.63 7.35
N ASP A 34 -15.07 11.28 8.16
CA ASP A 34 -15.89 12.42 7.75
C ASP A 34 -15.12 13.75 7.80
N THR A 35 -13.86 13.71 8.26
CA THR A 35 -12.99 14.88 8.29
C THR A 35 -12.54 15.26 6.89
N TRP A 36 -12.28 16.55 6.67
CA TRP A 36 -11.80 17.07 5.38
C TRP A 36 -10.51 16.39 4.91
N LEU A 37 -9.65 15.97 5.86
CA LEU A 37 -8.38 15.32 5.55
C LEU A 37 -8.59 13.91 4.99
N SER A 38 -9.53 13.14 5.56
CA SER A 38 -9.90 11.83 5.06
C SER A 38 -10.59 11.92 3.70
N GLN A 39 -11.56 12.84 3.55
CA GLN A 39 -12.22 13.08 2.26
C GLN A 39 -11.22 13.48 1.16
N ALA A 40 -10.27 14.36 1.46
CA ALA A 40 -9.19 14.69 0.54
C ALA A 40 -8.32 13.46 0.18
N ASN A 41 -8.10 12.54 1.13
CA ASN A 41 -7.34 11.32 0.91
C ASN A 41 -8.08 10.28 0.06
N GLU A 42 -9.41 10.31 0.02
CA GLU A 42 -10.21 9.45 -0.88
C GLU A 42 -9.99 9.82 -2.35
N PHE A 43 -9.93 11.11 -2.68
CA PHE A 43 -9.54 11.56 -4.03
C PHE A 43 -8.14 11.06 -4.41
N LEU A 44 -7.26 10.88 -3.43
CA LEU A 44 -5.90 10.36 -3.61
C LEU A 44 -5.84 8.83 -3.52
N ASP A 45 -6.97 8.10 -3.44
CA ASP A 45 -6.98 6.64 -3.35
C ASP A 45 -6.10 5.96 -4.41
N PRO A 46 -6.17 6.33 -5.71
CA PRO A 46 -5.32 5.74 -6.73
C PRO A 46 -3.82 6.03 -6.54
N LEU A 47 -3.47 7.07 -5.77
CA LEU A 47 -2.10 7.44 -5.44
C LEU A 47 -1.52 6.62 -4.29
N ARG A 48 -2.34 5.83 -3.57
CA ARG A 48 -1.89 5.03 -2.42
C ARG A 48 -1.20 3.75 -2.89
N MET A 49 -1.92 2.64 -2.94
CA MET A 49 -1.36 1.33 -3.22
C MET A 49 -1.04 1.10 -4.72
N PRO A 50 -1.90 1.49 -5.69
CA PRO A 50 -1.59 1.29 -7.11
C PRO A 50 -0.28 1.96 -7.54
N LEU A 51 -0.08 3.22 -7.15
CA LEU A 51 1.14 3.97 -7.44
C LEU A 51 2.38 3.34 -6.75
N PHE A 52 2.24 2.84 -5.51
CA PHE A 52 3.32 2.13 -4.83
C PHE A 52 3.76 0.87 -5.59
N PHE A 53 2.81 0.08 -6.09
CA PHE A 53 3.09 -1.12 -6.87
C PHE A 53 3.69 -0.78 -8.24
N LEU A 54 3.21 0.28 -8.90
CA LEU A 54 3.82 0.80 -10.13
C LEU A 54 5.29 1.16 -9.91
N VAL A 55 5.58 1.98 -8.89
CA VAL A 55 6.97 2.37 -8.59
C VAL A 55 7.81 1.16 -8.17
N SER A 56 7.24 0.22 -7.41
CA SER A 56 7.94 -1.01 -7.02
C SER A 56 8.26 -1.88 -8.23
N GLY A 57 7.36 -1.97 -9.21
CA GLY A 57 7.54 -2.65 -10.49
C GLY A 57 8.63 -2.02 -11.35
N LEU A 58 8.70 -0.69 -11.44
CA LEU A 58 9.77 0.02 -12.15
C LEU A 58 11.17 -0.36 -11.64
N PHE A 59 11.34 -0.44 -10.33
CA PHE A 59 12.61 -0.85 -9.73
C PHE A 59 12.83 -2.38 -9.75
N SER A 60 11.87 -3.14 -10.29
CA SER A 60 11.93 -4.59 -10.41
C SER A 60 12.58 -5.12 -11.68
N ALA A 61 12.91 -4.26 -12.65
CA ALA A 61 13.46 -4.70 -13.93
C ALA A 61 14.73 -5.58 -13.82
N LYS A 62 15.49 -5.50 -12.71
CA LYS A 62 16.66 -6.39 -12.50
C LYS A 62 16.28 -7.86 -12.35
N VAL A 63 15.04 -8.17 -11.95
CA VAL A 63 14.53 -9.54 -11.76
C VAL A 63 14.58 -10.36 -13.05
N PHE A 64 14.45 -9.72 -14.21
CA PHE A 64 14.53 -10.40 -15.52
C PHE A 64 15.87 -11.13 -15.72
N ARG A 65 16.94 -10.71 -15.04
CA ARG A 65 18.29 -11.27 -15.18
C ARG A 65 18.69 -12.22 -14.05
N PHE A 66 17.80 -12.48 -13.09
CA PHE A 66 18.13 -13.27 -11.91
C PHE A 66 17.85 -14.76 -12.11
N SER A 67 18.73 -15.61 -11.59
CA SER A 67 18.35 -16.98 -11.23
C SER A 67 17.41 -16.98 -10.03
N PHE A 68 16.71 -18.09 -9.75
CA PHE A 68 15.81 -18.16 -8.59
C PHE A 68 16.55 -17.92 -7.27
N GLN A 69 17.74 -18.50 -7.12
CA GLN A 69 18.59 -18.28 -5.95
C GLN A 69 18.98 -16.80 -5.81
N GLN A 70 19.29 -16.11 -6.91
CA GLN A 70 19.58 -14.67 -6.89
C GLN A 70 18.34 -13.84 -6.54
N LEU A 71 17.16 -14.22 -7.03
CA LEU A 71 15.90 -13.59 -6.65
C LEU A 71 15.71 -13.67 -5.13
N PHE A 72 15.83 -14.86 -4.56
CA PHE A 72 15.64 -15.06 -3.12
C PHE A 72 16.67 -14.26 -2.31
N THR A 73 17.95 -14.45 -2.60
CA THR A 73 19.05 -13.88 -1.80
C THR A 73 19.23 -12.37 -1.96
N ARG A 74 18.96 -11.81 -3.14
CA ARG A 74 19.19 -10.38 -3.43
C ARG A 74 17.94 -9.53 -3.31
N ARG A 75 16.75 -10.14 -3.22
CA ARG A 75 15.49 -9.39 -3.22
C ARG A 75 14.49 -9.86 -2.18
N LEU A 76 14.06 -11.12 -2.24
CA LEU A 76 12.99 -11.60 -1.36
C LEU A 76 13.43 -11.57 0.11
N TRP A 77 14.69 -11.90 0.39
CA TRP A 77 15.28 -11.81 1.73
C TRP A 77 15.07 -10.45 2.41
N PHE A 78 15.24 -9.35 1.68
CA PHE A 78 15.08 -7.99 2.21
C PHE A 78 13.62 -7.63 2.52
N LEU A 79 12.66 -8.37 1.98
CA LEU A 79 11.23 -8.21 2.23
C LEU A 79 10.74 -9.19 3.31
N LEU A 80 11.23 -10.43 3.27
CA LEU A 80 10.82 -11.52 4.15
C LEU A 80 11.27 -11.30 5.60
N VAL A 81 12.51 -10.86 5.83
CA VAL A 81 13.00 -10.65 7.21
C VAL A 81 12.17 -9.61 7.96
N PRO A 82 11.99 -8.37 7.47
CA PRO A 82 11.13 -7.42 8.16
C PRO A 82 9.69 -7.92 8.27
N TYR A 83 9.16 -8.61 7.25
CA TYR A 83 7.80 -9.16 7.30
C TYR A 83 7.63 -10.17 8.44
N ILE A 84 8.47 -11.21 8.50
CA ILE A 84 8.38 -12.29 9.51
C ILE A 84 8.59 -11.75 10.92
N PHE A 85 9.45 -10.74 11.08
CA PHE A 85 9.72 -10.14 12.39
C PHE A 85 8.58 -9.23 12.86
N TRP A 86 8.12 -8.31 12.01
CA TRP A 86 7.19 -7.26 12.43
C TRP A 86 5.74 -7.68 12.46
N VAL A 87 5.33 -8.65 11.63
CA VAL A 87 3.92 -9.07 11.57
C VAL A 87 3.42 -9.66 12.90
N PRO A 88 4.11 -10.61 13.57
CA PRO A 88 3.64 -11.11 14.85
C PRO A 88 3.51 -10.01 15.91
N LEU A 89 4.43 -9.04 15.92
CA LEU A 89 4.41 -7.91 16.85
C LEU A 89 3.24 -6.97 16.57
N GLU A 90 2.98 -6.69 15.30
CA GLU A 90 1.87 -5.85 14.86
C GLU A 90 0.52 -6.49 15.18
N LEU A 91 0.37 -7.79 14.88
CA LEU A 91 -0.81 -8.56 15.25
C LEU A 91 -1.04 -8.56 16.75
N ALA A 92 0.00 -8.82 17.56
CA ALA A 92 -0.11 -8.83 19.01
C ALA A 92 -0.52 -7.44 19.54
N ALA A 93 0.06 -6.36 19.03
CA ALA A 93 -0.33 -5.00 19.41
C ALA A 93 -1.81 -4.72 19.08
N TYR A 94 -2.28 -5.14 17.92
CA TYR A 94 -3.69 -4.97 17.54
C TYR A 94 -4.64 -5.86 18.38
N GLN A 95 -4.23 -7.07 18.75
CA GLN A 95 -5.02 -7.93 19.64
C GLN A 95 -5.24 -7.29 21.02
N VAL A 96 -4.28 -6.53 21.53
CA VAL A 96 -4.47 -5.79 22.79
C VAL A 96 -5.65 -4.82 22.67
N VAL A 97 -5.81 -4.14 21.54
CA VAL A 97 -6.97 -3.28 21.29
C VAL A 97 -8.26 -4.10 21.23
N LEU A 98 -8.28 -5.21 20.52
CA LEU A 98 -9.48 -6.05 20.41
C LEU A 98 -9.95 -6.60 21.77
N VAL A 99 -9.02 -7.00 22.63
CA VAL A 99 -9.33 -7.51 23.97
C VAL A 99 -9.93 -6.42 24.85
N ASN A 100 -9.40 -5.19 24.80
CA ASN A 100 -9.83 -4.11 25.67
C ASN A 100 -11.11 -3.41 25.14
N ASP A 101 -11.16 -3.09 23.84
CA ASP A 101 -12.25 -2.30 23.25
C ASP A 101 -13.48 -3.15 22.89
N TYR A 102 -13.29 -4.44 22.65
CA TYR A 102 -14.35 -5.33 22.13
C TYR A 102 -14.53 -6.61 22.97
N GLY A 103 -13.82 -6.74 24.10
CA GLY A 103 -13.92 -7.91 24.97
C GLY A 103 -13.50 -9.23 24.29
N ALA A 104 -12.71 -9.17 23.21
CA ALA A 104 -12.27 -10.36 22.49
C ALA A 104 -11.35 -11.22 23.37
N GLU A 105 -11.39 -12.54 23.20
CA GLU A 105 -10.42 -13.43 23.84
C GLU A 105 -9.06 -13.38 23.12
N TRP A 106 -7.97 -13.57 23.87
CA TRP A 106 -6.64 -13.63 23.27
C TRP A 106 -6.52 -14.89 22.39
N PRO A 107 -6.15 -14.75 21.11
CA PRO A 107 -6.16 -15.89 20.19
C PRO A 107 -4.98 -16.84 20.44
N PRO A 108 -5.12 -18.14 20.09
CA PRO A 108 -4.04 -19.11 20.24
C PRO A 108 -2.88 -18.82 19.27
N ALA A 109 -1.67 -19.32 19.57
CA ALA A 109 -0.47 -19.12 18.74
C ALA A 109 -0.65 -19.50 17.25
N GLN A 110 -1.52 -20.49 16.99
CA GLN A 110 -1.86 -20.97 15.65
C GLN A 110 -2.49 -19.88 14.77
N TYR A 111 -3.26 -18.97 15.37
CA TYR A 111 -3.86 -17.83 14.70
C TYR A 111 -2.78 -16.91 14.13
N PHE A 112 -1.78 -16.54 14.94
CA PHE A 112 -0.68 -15.69 14.50
C PHE A 112 0.10 -16.35 13.35
N LEU A 113 0.38 -17.64 13.43
CA LEU A 113 1.05 -18.38 12.36
C LEU A 113 0.21 -18.37 11.06
N LYS A 114 -1.10 -18.63 11.16
CA LYS A 114 -2.02 -18.58 10.01
C LYS A 114 -2.01 -17.19 9.36
N GLN A 115 -2.04 -16.12 10.15
CA GLN A 115 -2.03 -14.75 9.62
C GLN A 115 -0.69 -14.39 8.94
N VAL A 116 0.44 -14.83 9.50
CA VAL A 116 1.76 -14.67 8.89
C VAL A 116 1.84 -15.42 7.55
N ILE A 117 1.30 -16.63 7.46
CA ILE A 117 1.34 -17.45 6.24
C ILE A 117 0.40 -16.91 5.16
N THR A 118 -0.81 -16.49 5.54
CA THR A 118 -1.84 -16.02 4.59
C THR A 118 -1.66 -14.57 4.16
N GLY A 119 -0.86 -13.77 4.88
CA GLY A 119 -0.61 -12.37 4.55
C GLY A 119 -1.78 -11.44 4.88
N SER A 120 -2.67 -11.88 5.76
CA SER A 120 -3.91 -11.17 6.14
C SER A 120 -3.66 -10.22 7.30
N THR A 121 -2.72 -9.31 7.10
CA THR A 121 -2.20 -8.41 8.14
C THR A 121 -2.10 -6.99 7.60
N LEU A 122 -1.87 -5.99 8.44
CA LEU A 122 -1.78 -4.61 7.96
C LEU A 122 -0.50 -4.38 7.13
N ILE A 123 0.57 -5.15 7.43
CA ILE A 123 1.87 -5.15 6.73
C ILE A 123 1.85 -6.01 5.44
N TRP A 124 0.67 -6.36 4.94
CA TRP A 124 0.47 -7.24 3.77
C TRP A 124 1.22 -6.79 2.50
N PHE A 125 1.56 -5.52 2.35
CA PHE A 125 2.27 -5.01 1.17
C PHE A 125 3.63 -5.70 0.97
N LEU A 126 4.35 -5.99 2.06
CA LEU A 126 5.64 -6.70 1.97
C LEU A 126 5.44 -8.13 1.45
N TYR A 127 4.41 -8.81 1.94
CA TYR A 127 4.02 -10.13 1.46
C TYR A 127 3.65 -10.10 -0.02
N ALA A 128 2.82 -9.13 -0.44
CA ALA A 128 2.46 -8.92 -1.84
C ALA A 128 3.70 -8.70 -2.72
N LEU A 129 4.66 -7.88 -2.27
CA LEU A 129 5.91 -7.67 -3.00
C LEU A 129 6.74 -8.95 -3.13
N VAL A 130 6.76 -9.82 -2.12
CA VAL A 130 7.42 -11.14 -2.23
C VAL A 130 6.75 -11.96 -3.34
N LEU A 131 5.44 -12.11 -3.29
CA LEU A 131 4.69 -12.87 -4.30
C LEU A 131 4.82 -12.27 -5.69
N PHE A 132 4.72 -10.95 -5.83
CA PHE A 132 4.76 -10.29 -7.14
C PHE A 132 6.15 -10.36 -7.77
N ASN A 133 7.19 -10.41 -6.96
CA ASN A 133 8.54 -10.68 -7.44
C ASN A 133 8.73 -12.10 -7.95
N ILE A 134 8.14 -13.07 -7.26
CA ILE A 134 8.13 -14.48 -7.70
C ILE A 134 7.33 -14.60 -9.00
N ALA A 135 6.15 -13.99 -9.07
CA ALA A 135 5.31 -13.95 -10.27
C ALA A 135 6.05 -13.27 -11.44
N LEU A 136 6.65 -12.10 -11.25
CA LEU A 136 7.44 -11.43 -12.29
C LEU A 136 8.62 -12.28 -12.76
N TRP A 137 9.29 -12.97 -11.84
CA TRP A 137 10.36 -13.90 -12.20
C TRP A 137 9.82 -15.09 -13.01
N ALA A 138 8.68 -15.66 -12.65
CA ALA A 138 8.06 -16.75 -13.40
C ALA A 138 7.62 -16.30 -14.81
N LEU A 139 7.10 -15.08 -14.94
CA LEU A 139 6.64 -14.51 -16.20
C LEU A 139 7.78 -13.99 -17.09
N ARG A 140 9.02 -13.91 -16.60
CA ARG A 140 10.14 -13.21 -17.24
C ARG A 140 10.47 -13.61 -18.68
N ALA A 141 10.14 -14.84 -19.06
CA ALA A 141 10.40 -15.38 -20.40
C ALA A 141 9.33 -14.98 -21.42
N LEU A 142 8.17 -14.49 -20.97
CA LEU A 142 7.05 -14.12 -21.82
C LEU A 142 7.24 -12.72 -22.44
N PRO A 143 6.66 -12.47 -23.62
CA PRO A 143 6.50 -11.11 -24.14
C PRO A 143 5.73 -10.24 -23.15
N GLY A 144 6.09 -8.95 -23.04
CA GLY A 144 5.55 -8.09 -21.98
C GLY A 144 4.04 -7.95 -21.94
N TRP A 145 3.37 -7.93 -23.10
CA TRP A 145 1.91 -7.87 -23.15
C TRP A 145 1.26 -9.17 -22.66
N VAL A 146 1.84 -10.33 -22.98
CA VAL A 146 1.41 -11.65 -22.48
C VAL A 146 1.61 -11.72 -20.98
N ALA A 147 2.77 -11.26 -20.48
CA ALA A 147 3.06 -11.25 -19.06
C ALA A 147 2.03 -10.41 -18.28
N VAL A 148 1.66 -9.22 -18.77
CA VAL A 148 0.62 -8.39 -18.15
C VAL A 148 -0.74 -9.09 -18.19
N LEU A 149 -1.12 -9.68 -19.32
CA LEU A 149 -2.39 -10.40 -19.46
C LEU A 149 -2.47 -11.60 -18.49
N VAL A 150 -1.43 -12.44 -18.45
CA VAL A 150 -1.36 -13.59 -17.53
C VAL A 150 -1.38 -13.13 -16.07
N SER A 151 -0.70 -12.04 -15.76
CA SER A 151 -0.67 -11.48 -14.40
C SER A 151 -2.02 -10.96 -13.91
N PHE A 152 -2.95 -10.70 -14.83
CA PHE A 152 -4.34 -10.35 -14.54
C PHE A 152 -5.25 -11.58 -14.51
N ILE A 153 -5.21 -12.41 -15.57
CA ILE A 153 -6.10 -13.57 -15.72
C ILE A 153 -5.88 -14.59 -14.60
N VAL A 154 -4.64 -14.89 -14.23
CA VAL A 154 -4.36 -15.95 -13.24
C VAL A 154 -4.99 -15.62 -11.88
N PRO A 155 -4.79 -14.44 -11.28
CA PRO A 155 -5.51 -14.07 -10.06
C PRO A 155 -7.04 -14.04 -10.21
N VAL A 156 -7.56 -13.64 -11.38
CA VAL A 156 -9.01 -13.61 -11.64
C VAL A 156 -9.59 -15.03 -11.61
N LEU A 157 -8.92 -16.01 -12.22
CA LEU A 157 -9.34 -17.42 -12.18
C LEU A 157 -9.32 -18.01 -10.77
N LEU A 158 -8.53 -17.43 -9.87
CA LEU A 158 -8.42 -17.87 -8.48
C LEU A 158 -9.38 -17.10 -7.53
N LEU A 159 -10.15 -16.13 -8.05
CA LEU A 159 -11.08 -15.33 -7.24
C LEU A 159 -12.04 -16.15 -6.36
N PRO A 160 -12.56 -17.32 -6.76
CA PRO A 160 -13.41 -18.13 -5.88
C PRO A 160 -12.76 -18.51 -4.54
N PHE A 161 -11.43 -18.44 -4.43
CA PHE A 161 -10.68 -18.75 -3.20
C PHE A 161 -10.31 -17.51 -2.36
N HIS A 162 -10.77 -16.31 -2.74
CA HIS A 162 -10.33 -15.05 -2.11
C HIS A 162 -10.72 -14.91 -0.64
N GLU A 163 -11.79 -15.56 -0.19
CA GLU A 163 -12.21 -15.57 1.24
C GLU A 163 -11.17 -16.25 2.14
N HIS A 164 -10.51 -17.29 1.62
CA HIS A 164 -9.48 -18.04 2.35
C HIS A 164 -8.10 -17.42 2.17
N TRP A 165 -7.89 -16.78 1.02
CA TRP A 165 -6.63 -16.17 0.61
C TRP A 165 -6.86 -14.74 0.14
N HIS A 166 -6.97 -13.81 1.09
CA HIS A 166 -7.23 -12.39 0.82
C HIS A 166 -6.22 -11.73 -0.16
N MET A 167 -5.04 -12.33 -0.32
CA MET A 167 -4.03 -11.86 -1.26
C MET A 167 -4.44 -12.04 -2.73
N ILE A 168 -5.38 -12.93 -3.04
CA ILE A 168 -5.87 -13.16 -4.41
C ILE A 168 -6.56 -11.92 -4.94
N ALA A 169 -7.55 -11.39 -4.22
CA ALA A 169 -8.26 -10.16 -4.60
C ALA A 169 -7.30 -8.97 -4.76
N LYS A 170 -6.33 -8.83 -3.85
CA LYS A 170 -5.28 -7.81 -3.96
C LYS A 170 -4.41 -8.02 -5.20
N SER A 171 -4.09 -9.26 -5.56
CA SER A 171 -3.28 -9.60 -6.73
C SER A 171 -3.98 -9.22 -8.02
N VAL A 172 -5.30 -9.42 -8.13
CA VAL A 172 -6.09 -9.02 -9.31
C VAL A 172 -5.89 -7.53 -9.63
N ILE A 173 -5.86 -6.68 -8.61
CA ILE A 173 -5.71 -5.22 -8.77
C ILE A 173 -4.25 -4.83 -9.04
N TYR A 174 -3.33 -5.34 -8.22
CA TYR A 174 -2.00 -4.74 -8.11
C TYR A 174 -0.89 -5.47 -8.87
N LEU A 175 -1.03 -6.78 -9.09
CA LEU A 175 -0.03 -7.57 -9.81
C LEU A 175 0.12 -7.11 -11.27
N PRO A 176 -0.96 -6.85 -12.03
CA PRO A 176 -0.84 -6.34 -13.40
C PRO A 176 -0.14 -5.00 -13.49
N VAL A 177 -0.42 -4.09 -12.55
CA VAL A 177 0.23 -2.77 -12.47
C VAL A 177 1.73 -2.93 -12.21
N PHE A 178 2.10 -3.83 -11.29
CA PHE A 178 3.50 -4.12 -10.97
C PHE A 178 4.25 -4.74 -12.16
N VAL A 179 3.66 -5.73 -12.85
CA VAL A 179 4.25 -6.40 -14.01
C VAL A 179 4.35 -5.43 -15.20
N PHE A 180 3.29 -4.65 -15.47
CA PHE A 180 3.29 -3.61 -16.49
C PHE A 180 4.45 -2.63 -16.25
N ALA A 181 4.61 -2.16 -15.03
CA ALA A 181 5.67 -1.22 -14.71
C ALA A 181 7.08 -1.81 -14.89
N ALA A 182 7.27 -3.10 -14.63
CA ALA A 182 8.55 -3.78 -14.84
C ALA A 182 8.88 -3.92 -16.34
N TYR A 183 7.93 -4.34 -17.16
CA TYR A 183 8.13 -4.55 -18.61
C TYR A 183 8.18 -3.25 -19.41
N PHE A 184 7.33 -2.28 -19.07
CA PHE A 184 7.15 -1.04 -19.83
C PHE A 184 7.82 0.16 -19.17
N ALA A 185 8.88 -0.06 -18.39
CA ALA A 185 9.63 0.99 -17.70
C ALA A 185 10.11 2.10 -18.64
N SER A 186 10.57 1.76 -19.85
CA SER A 186 10.99 2.73 -20.87
C SER A 186 9.83 3.63 -21.32
N SER A 187 8.64 3.07 -21.53
CA SER A 187 7.43 3.83 -21.86
C SER A 187 7.01 4.76 -20.72
N ILE A 188 7.07 4.29 -19.47
CA ILE A 188 6.77 5.13 -18.30
C ILE A 188 7.79 6.27 -18.19
N HIS A 189 9.08 6.01 -18.42
CA HIS A 189 10.09 7.07 -18.45
C HIS A 189 9.82 8.10 -19.56
N ARG A 190 9.46 7.66 -20.77
CA ARG A 190 9.04 8.57 -21.87
C ARG A 190 7.80 9.39 -21.50
N PHE A 191 6.82 8.80 -20.85
CA PHE A 191 5.63 9.51 -20.36
C PHE A 191 6.02 10.57 -19.34
N THR A 192 6.86 10.23 -18.34
CA THR A 192 7.30 11.18 -17.31
C THR A 192 8.11 12.34 -17.86
N ALA A 193 8.89 12.14 -18.94
CA ALA A 193 9.61 13.21 -19.61
C ALA A 193 8.67 14.27 -20.22
N HIS A 194 7.45 13.87 -20.58
CA HIS A 194 6.43 14.73 -21.17
C HIS A 194 5.33 15.17 -20.18
N ALA A 195 5.39 14.73 -18.93
CA ALA A 195 4.35 14.96 -17.91
C ALA A 195 4.06 16.45 -17.62
N LYS A 196 4.94 17.37 -18.04
CA LYS A 196 4.76 18.83 -17.91
C LYS A 196 4.03 19.47 -19.08
N ARG A 197 3.88 18.77 -20.21
CA ARG A 197 3.18 19.33 -21.37
C ARG A 197 1.71 19.49 -21.03
N ILE A 198 1.15 20.68 -21.28
CA ILE A 198 -0.26 20.99 -20.99
C ILE A 198 -1.21 19.92 -21.54
N PRO A 199 -1.07 19.43 -22.79
CA PRO A 199 -1.92 18.35 -23.29
C PRO A 199 -1.86 17.07 -22.47
N VAL A 200 -0.68 16.71 -21.93
CA VAL A 200 -0.49 15.51 -21.09
C VAL A 200 -1.14 15.69 -19.72
N VAL A 201 -1.02 16.89 -19.13
CA VAL A 201 -1.67 17.22 -17.86
C VAL A 201 -3.18 17.17 -18.02
N ILE A 202 -3.72 17.79 -19.07
CA ILE A 202 -5.16 17.76 -19.37
C ILE A 202 -5.62 16.33 -19.63
N SER A 203 -4.92 15.56 -20.47
CA SER A 203 -5.33 14.18 -20.76
C SER A 203 -5.32 13.30 -19.51
N ALA A 204 -4.33 13.46 -18.64
CA ALA A 204 -4.25 12.70 -17.40
C ALA A 204 -5.38 13.11 -16.42
N LEU A 205 -5.67 14.40 -16.32
CA LEU A 205 -6.79 14.90 -15.50
C LEU A 205 -8.14 14.40 -16.03
N VAL A 206 -8.37 14.47 -17.35
CA VAL A 206 -9.59 13.96 -17.98
C VAL A 206 -9.73 12.46 -17.74
N ALA A 207 -8.65 11.68 -17.92
CA ALA A 207 -8.68 10.25 -17.62
C ALA A 207 -9.05 9.98 -16.15
N TYR A 208 -8.44 10.71 -15.21
CA TYR A 208 -8.79 10.60 -13.79
C TYR A 208 -10.27 10.93 -13.53
N LEU A 209 -10.78 12.04 -14.07
CA LEU A 209 -12.17 12.47 -13.90
C LEU A 209 -13.14 11.45 -14.50
N LEU A 210 -12.82 10.86 -15.65
CA LEU A 210 -13.62 9.79 -16.26
C LEU A 210 -13.63 8.52 -15.37
N GLY A 211 -12.47 8.13 -14.83
CA GLY A 211 -12.37 7.01 -13.90
C GLY A 211 -13.17 7.25 -12.62
N TYR A 212 -13.07 8.46 -12.06
CA TYR A 212 -13.82 8.86 -10.87
C TYR A 212 -15.33 8.91 -11.12
N ALA A 213 -15.76 9.57 -12.21
CA ALA A 213 -17.17 9.63 -12.58
C ALA A 213 -17.75 8.24 -12.88
N GLY A 214 -16.97 7.36 -13.53
CA GLY A 214 -17.36 5.97 -13.75
C GLY A 214 -17.54 5.18 -12.44
N ALA A 215 -16.67 5.40 -11.45
CA ALA A 215 -16.79 4.78 -10.14
C ALA A 215 -18.03 5.28 -9.37
N GLN A 216 -18.30 6.59 -9.38
CA GLN A 216 -19.52 7.15 -8.77
C GLN A 216 -20.79 6.67 -9.48
N LEU A 217 -20.77 6.59 -10.80
CA LEU A 217 -21.89 6.06 -11.57
C LEU A 217 -22.13 4.60 -11.20
N TRP A 218 -21.07 3.77 -11.17
CA TRP A 218 -21.17 2.39 -10.73
C TRP A 218 -21.77 2.27 -9.32
N GLU A 219 -21.28 3.07 -8.37
CA GLU A 219 -21.81 3.10 -7.01
C GLU A 219 -23.30 3.48 -6.95
N SER A 220 -23.77 4.35 -7.85
CA SER A 220 -25.18 4.74 -7.93
C SER A 220 -26.11 3.69 -8.55
N VAL A 221 -25.57 2.79 -9.38
CA VAL A 221 -26.36 1.78 -10.12
C VAL A 221 -26.13 0.36 -9.64
N ARG A 222 -25.17 0.12 -8.73
CA ARG A 222 -24.89 -1.23 -8.22
C ARG A 222 -26.13 -1.78 -7.50
N GLY A 223 -26.76 -2.78 -8.10
CA GLY A 223 -27.80 -3.61 -7.49
C GLY A 223 -27.21 -4.87 -6.84
N GLU A 224 -28.05 -5.70 -6.23
CA GLU A 224 -27.58 -6.89 -5.50
C GLU A 224 -27.02 -8.01 -6.40
N GLN A 225 -27.35 -8.08 -7.70
CA GLN A 225 -26.79 -9.04 -8.67
C GLN A 225 -26.84 -8.52 -10.11
N ALA A 226 -25.84 -8.83 -10.95
CA ALA A 226 -25.87 -8.55 -12.39
C ALA A 226 -25.58 -9.82 -13.21
N TYR A 227 -26.41 -10.05 -14.22
CA TYR A 227 -26.31 -11.23 -15.09
C TYR A 227 -25.60 -10.88 -16.40
N TRP A 228 -24.65 -11.72 -16.81
CA TRP A 228 -24.07 -11.68 -18.16
C TRP A 228 -24.98 -12.41 -19.16
N SER A 229 -25.37 -11.74 -20.25
CA SER A 229 -26.27 -12.29 -21.27
C SER A 229 -25.55 -12.81 -22.54
N GLY A 230 -24.23 -12.98 -22.51
CA GLY A 230 -23.46 -13.57 -23.61
C GLY A 230 -23.35 -15.11 -23.52
N PRO A 231 -22.49 -15.76 -24.32
CA PRO A 231 -22.33 -17.21 -24.29
C PRO A 231 -21.83 -17.69 -22.92
N GLY A 232 -22.61 -18.57 -22.27
CA GLY A 232 -22.39 -19.07 -20.92
C GLY A 232 -23.06 -18.19 -19.85
N SER A 233 -23.87 -18.79 -18.98
CA SER A 233 -24.43 -18.10 -17.81
C SER A 233 -23.35 -17.99 -16.73
N ILE A 234 -22.63 -16.87 -16.71
CA ILE A 234 -21.75 -16.51 -15.60
C ILE A 234 -22.52 -15.52 -14.74
N GLU A 235 -22.83 -15.94 -13.52
CA GLU A 235 -23.33 -15.03 -12.48
C GLU A 235 -22.14 -14.31 -11.87
N PHE A 236 -22.15 -12.98 -11.93
CA PHE A 236 -21.17 -12.16 -11.21
C PHE A 236 -21.82 -11.65 -9.93
N GLY A 237 -21.16 -11.90 -8.80
CA GLY A 237 -21.54 -11.28 -7.54
C GLY A 237 -21.18 -9.79 -7.52
N PRO A 238 -21.73 -9.02 -6.56
CA PRO A 238 -21.37 -7.61 -6.35
C PRO A 238 -19.85 -7.40 -6.18
N PHE A 239 -19.16 -8.34 -5.55
CA PHE A 239 -17.73 -8.26 -5.28
C PHE A 239 -16.88 -8.31 -6.56
N GLU A 240 -17.16 -9.24 -7.47
CA GLU A 240 -16.41 -9.39 -8.72
C GLU A 240 -16.58 -8.17 -9.61
N LEU A 241 -17.79 -7.61 -9.66
CA LEU A 241 -18.07 -6.39 -10.42
C LEU A 241 -17.40 -5.17 -9.81
N ASP A 242 -17.49 -5.00 -8.49
CA ASP A 242 -16.78 -3.93 -7.77
C ASP A 242 -15.27 -3.99 -8.05
N LEU A 243 -14.71 -5.19 -8.05
CA LEU A 243 -13.30 -5.42 -8.35
C LEU A 243 -12.95 -5.01 -9.79
N PHE A 244 -13.78 -5.39 -10.75
CA PHE A 244 -13.60 -5.04 -12.16
C PHE A 244 -13.62 -3.52 -12.39
N PHE A 245 -14.64 -2.82 -11.87
CA PHE A 245 -14.74 -1.37 -12.02
C PHE A 245 -13.63 -0.63 -11.29
N ARG A 246 -13.20 -1.12 -10.12
CA ARG A 246 -12.05 -0.56 -9.39
C ARG A 246 -10.75 -0.65 -10.19
N ILE A 247 -10.53 -1.73 -10.94
CA ILE A 247 -9.36 -1.87 -11.82
C ILE A 247 -9.39 -0.85 -12.96
N ILE A 248 -10.56 -0.65 -13.57
CA ILE A 248 -10.75 0.37 -14.61
C ILE A 248 -10.46 1.76 -14.03
N GLN A 249 -11.06 2.09 -12.89
CA GLN A 249 -10.82 3.36 -12.19
C GLN A 249 -9.33 3.59 -11.94
N HIS A 250 -8.62 2.58 -11.43
CA HIS A 250 -7.18 2.67 -11.19
C HIS A 250 -6.36 2.82 -12.48
N ALA A 251 -6.70 2.10 -13.54
CA ALA A 251 -6.03 2.23 -14.84
C ALA A 251 -6.14 3.66 -15.40
N PHE A 252 -7.33 4.28 -15.26
CA PHE A 252 -7.59 5.66 -15.67
C PHE A 252 -6.90 6.70 -14.76
N SER A 253 -6.72 6.37 -13.48
CA SER A 253 -6.16 7.28 -12.48
C SER A 253 -4.63 7.28 -12.41
N LEU A 254 -3.97 6.17 -12.76
CA LEU A 254 -2.51 6.03 -12.68
C LEU A 254 -1.73 7.07 -13.51
N PRO A 255 -2.13 7.46 -14.73
CA PRO A 255 -1.47 8.54 -15.45
C PRO A 255 -1.47 9.87 -14.68
N ALA A 256 -2.61 10.24 -14.08
CA ALA A 256 -2.72 11.43 -13.23
C ALA A 256 -1.82 11.32 -11.99
N ALA A 257 -1.73 10.13 -11.39
CA ALA A 257 -0.85 9.86 -10.27
C ALA A 257 0.63 10.13 -10.59
N ILE A 258 1.08 9.67 -11.76
CA ILE A 258 2.44 9.90 -12.24
C ILE A 258 2.66 11.38 -12.55
N VAL A 259 1.72 12.02 -13.26
CA VAL A 259 1.81 13.45 -13.59
C VAL A 259 1.88 14.29 -12.33
N LEU A 260 0.98 14.09 -11.37
CA LEU A 260 0.99 14.79 -10.07
C LEU A 260 2.32 14.58 -9.35
N SER A 261 2.83 13.35 -9.29
CA SER A 261 4.13 13.06 -8.67
C SER A 261 5.29 13.80 -9.35
N VAL A 262 5.23 14.01 -10.67
CA VAL A 262 6.21 14.83 -11.40
C VAL A 262 6.02 16.31 -11.10
N LEU A 263 4.79 16.83 -11.13
CA LEU A 263 4.50 18.24 -10.86
C LEU A 263 4.91 18.64 -9.44
N LEU A 264 4.68 17.78 -8.46
CA LEU A 264 5.11 17.98 -7.07
C LEU A 264 6.63 18.11 -6.91
N THR A 265 7.44 17.66 -7.87
CA THR A 265 8.91 17.88 -7.83
C THR A 265 9.31 19.35 -8.00
N TYR A 266 8.41 20.20 -8.52
CA TYR A 266 8.67 21.62 -8.77
C TYR A 266 8.24 22.53 -7.63
N LEU A 267 7.51 22.01 -6.63
CA LEU A 267 7.12 22.75 -5.43
C LEU A 267 8.19 22.56 -4.35
N PRO A 268 9.12 23.52 -4.11
CA PRO A 268 10.34 23.23 -3.36
C PRO A 268 10.07 22.72 -1.95
N ARG A 269 9.18 23.38 -1.20
CA ARG A 269 8.82 23.01 0.18
C ARG A 269 8.14 21.64 0.25
N VAL A 270 7.15 21.40 -0.60
CA VAL A 270 6.39 20.15 -0.66
C VAL A 270 7.30 18.99 -1.10
N SER A 271 8.10 19.21 -2.14
CA SER A 271 9.03 18.20 -2.67
C SER A 271 10.05 17.74 -1.63
N THR A 272 10.60 18.66 -0.81
CA THR A 272 11.58 18.29 0.23
C THR A 272 10.95 17.38 1.28
N VAL A 273 9.72 17.66 1.71
CA VAL A 273 8.99 16.82 2.68
C VAL A 273 8.68 15.46 2.06
N LEU A 274 8.08 15.43 0.88
CA LEU A 274 7.70 14.18 0.20
C LEU A 274 8.91 13.31 -0.15
N LEU A 275 10.05 13.90 -0.54
CA LEU A 275 11.31 13.16 -0.74
C LEU A 275 11.82 12.55 0.57
N LYS A 276 11.69 13.27 1.69
CA LYS A 276 12.07 12.74 3.00
C LYS A 276 11.17 11.56 3.38
N LEU A 277 9.87 11.65 3.18
CA LEU A 277 8.94 10.54 3.42
C LEU A 277 9.23 9.35 2.49
N GLY A 278 9.33 9.61 1.18
CA GLY A 278 9.58 8.61 0.14
C GLY A 278 10.89 7.83 0.27
N ARG A 279 11.93 8.45 0.81
CA ARG A 279 13.20 7.77 1.11
C ARG A 279 13.13 6.88 2.35
N ASN A 280 12.10 7.02 3.17
CA ASN A 280 11.92 6.33 4.44
C ASN A 280 10.58 5.59 4.51
N THR A 281 10.07 5.16 3.36
CA THR A 281 8.76 4.51 3.29
C THR A 281 8.69 3.22 4.09
N LEU A 282 9.76 2.41 4.12
CA LEU A 282 9.73 1.14 4.86
C LEU A 282 9.61 1.34 6.38
N PRO A 283 10.45 2.18 7.03
CA PRO A 283 10.27 2.52 8.45
C PRO A 283 8.90 3.14 8.74
N LEU A 284 8.41 4.04 7.88
CA LEU A 284 7.07 4.64 8.05
C LEU A 284 5.96 3.59 7.89
N TYR A 285 6.06 2.71 6.90
CA TYR A 285 5.08 1.67 6.63
C TYR A 285 5.00 0.64 7.74
N ILE A 286 6.11 0.26 8.36
CA ILE A 286 6.06 -0.65 9.52
C ILE A 286 5.65 0.13 10.77
N GLY A 287 6.21 1.31 10.98
CA GLY A 287 6.04 2.08 12.21
C GLY A 287 4.69 2.75 12.39
N HIS A 288 3.97 3.06 11.31
CA HIS A 288 2.75 3.86 11.42
C HIS A 288 1.69 3.21 12.30
N HIS A 289 1.51 1.90 12.17
CA HIS A 289 0.52 1.18 12.96
C HIS A 289 0.86 1.22 14.45
N PHE A 290 2.10 0.89 14.81
CA PHE A 290 2.57 1.02 16.20
C PHE A 290 2.43 2.45 16.74
N GLY A 291 2.63 3.46 15.89
CA GLY A 291 2.42 4.86 16.25
C GLY A 291 0.96 5.21 16.54
N ILE A 292 0.02 4.70 15.73
CA ILE A 292 -1.41 4.87 15.94
C ILE A 292 -1.83 4.13 17.22
N MET A 293 -1.40 2.89 17.40
CA MET A 293 -1.65 2.13 18.64
C MET A 293 -1.14 2.90 19.86
N ALA A 294 0.09 3.40 19.82
CA ALA A 294 0.73 4.07 20.94
C ALA A 294 0.13 5.43 21.30
N LEU A 295 -0.22 6.28 20.31
CA LEU A 295 -0.69 7.65 20.55
C LEU A 295 -2.20 7.86 20.45
N PHE A 296 -2.94 6.87 19.95
CA PHE A 296 -4.40 6.88 20.00
C PHE A 296 -4.89 5.81 20.98
N HIS A 297 -4.85 4.53 20.62
CA HIS A 297 -5.49 3.47 21.42
C HIS A 297 -4.94 3.40 22.86
N TYR A 298 -3.64 3.30 23.03
CA TYR A 298 -3.03 3.07 24.36
C TYR A 298 -3.10 4.31 25.27
N GLN A 299 -2.98 5.52 24.71
CA GLN A 299 -3.19 6.75 25.49
C GLN A 299 -4.65 6.88 25.92
N ARG A 300 -5.58 6.63 24.99
CA ARG A 300 -7.01 6.66 25.26
C ARG A 300 -7.37 5.65 26.36
N LEU A 301 -6.92 4.40 26.22
CA LEU A 301 -7.27 3.30 27.13
C LEU A 301 -6.70 3.42 28.54
N TRP A 302 -5.44 3.81 28.69
CA TRP A 302 -4.76 3.67 29.99
C TRP A 302 -4.26 4.98 30.60
N VAL A 303 -4.36 6.10 29.88
CA VAL A 303 -3.88 7.40 30.37
C VAL A 303 -5.03 8.38 30.53
N VAL A 304 -5.90 8.49 29.53
CA VAL A 304 -7.01 9.44 29.54
C VAL A 304 -8.32 8.80 29.99
N ASP A 305 -8.50 7.50 29.71
CA ASP A 305 -9.69 6.72 30.05
C ASP A 305 -10.97 7.28 29.41
N VAL A 306 -11.01 7.29 28.08
CA VAL A 306 -12.16 7.78 27.28
C VAL A 306 -12.61 6.68 26.34
N GLU A 307 -13.89 6.34 26.29
CA GLU A 307 -14.34 5.25 25.42
C GLU A 307 -14.44 5.64 23.95
N LEU A 308 -14.43 4.65 23.05
CA LEU A 308 -14.56 4.92 21.61
C LEU A 308 -15.90 5.62 21.28
N GLU A 309 -16.96 5.29 22.00
CA GLU A 309 -18.31 5.84 21.81
C GLU A 309 -18.41 7.32 22.18
N ASP A 310 -17.54 7.79 23.09
CA ASP A 310 -17.50 9.18 23.54
C ASP A 310 -16.73 10.10 22.57
N ILE A 311 -15.98 9.51 21.63
CA ILE A 311 -15.19 10.25 20.66
C ILE A 311 -16.04 10.54 19.42
N THR A 312 -16.34 11.82 19.23
CA THR A 312 -17.13 12.28 18.07
C THR A 312 -16.48 13.49 17.42
N ARG A 313 -16.90 13.81 16.19
CA ARG A 313 -16.41 14.96 15.44
C ARG A 313 -16.71 16.29 16.16
N PHE A 314 -17.82 16.35 16.87
CA PHE A 314 -18.30 17.54 17.60
C PHE A 314 -18.11 17.45 19.11
N GLY A 315 -17.45 16.39 19.61
CA GLY A 315 -17.14 16.23 21.03
C GLY A 315 -16.18 17.29 21.54
N ARG A 316 -16.18 17.48 22.87
CA ARG A 316 -15.38 18.53 23.53
C ARG A 316 -13.88 18.28 23.36
N PHE A 317 -13.16 19.33 22.95
CA PHE A 317 -11.71 19.25 22.82
C PHE A 317 -11.04 19.19 24.21
N PRO A 318 -9.98 18.39 24.40
CA PRO A 318 -9.33 17.54 23.39
C PRO A 318 -9.91 16.13 23.27
N PHE A 319 -10.31 15.50 24.38
CA PHE A 319 -10.37 14.03 24.44
C PHE A 319 -11.64 13.39 23.88
N GLU A 320 -12.74 14.12 23.77
CA GLU A 320 -13.97 13.64 23.11
C GLU A 320 -13.94 13.97 21.60
N ASN A 321 -12.87 14.61 21.10
CA ASN A 321 -12.82 15.14 19.74
C ASN A 321 -12.01 14.27 18.77
N SER A 322 -12.65 13.81 17.69
CA SER A 322 -11.99 12.96 16.67
C SER A 322 -10.80 13.63 15.98
N LEU A 323 -10.80 14.96 15.77
CA LEU A 323 -9.69 15.65 15.11
C LEU A 323 -8.43 15.66 15.97
N PHE A 324 -8.58 15.79 17.30
CA PHE A 324 -7.46 15.70 18.23
C PHE A 324 -6.80 14.33 18.13
N TRP A 325 -7.58 13.25 18.24
CA TRP A 325 -7.07 11.89 18.16
C TRP A 325 -6.52 11.53 16.78
N ALA A 326 -7.13 12.03 15.69
CA ALA A 326 -6.58 11.86 14.35
C ALA A 326 -5.20 12.54 14.21
N PHE A 327 -5.03 13.73 14.79
CA PHE A 327 -3.74 14.40 14.80
C PHE A 327 -2.70 13.65 15.66
N CYS A 328 -3.10 13.15 16.83
CA CYS A 328 -2.25 12.29 17.67
C CYS A 328 -1.82 11.02 16.93
N GLY A 329 -2.74 10.33 16.26
CA GLY A 329 -2.45 9.15 15.45
C GLY A 329 -1.49 9.45 14.28
N LEU A 330 -1.67 10.58 13.59
CA LEU A 330 -0.78 11.02 12.51
C LEU A 330 0.63 11.33 13.04
N LEU A 331 0.74 12.07 14.14
CA LEU A 331 2.02 12.37 14.77
C LEU A 331 2.71 11.10 15.26
N GLY A 332 1.95 10.18 15.87
CA GLY A 332 2.45 8.90 16.35
C GLY A 332 3.02 8.07 15.20
N ALA A 333 2.28 7.99 14.09
CA ALA A 333 2.74 7.28 12.91
C ALA A 333 4.05 7.82 12.34
N LEU A 334 4.18 9.15 12.24
CA LEU A 334 5.40 9.81 11.76
C LEU A 334 6.56 9.66 12.76
N ALA A 335 6.29 9.80 14.06
CA ALA A 335 7.27 9.68 15.12
C ALA A 335 7.84 8.26 15.19
N THR A 336 7.00 7.23 15.21
CA THR A 336 7.45 5.84 15.26
C THR A 336 8.24 5.46 14.00
N GLY A 337 7.82 5.91 12.82
CA GLY A 337 8.62 5.72 11.61
C GLY A 337 10.00 6.40 11.67
N ALA A 338 10.10 7.58 12.29
CA ALA A 338 11.36 8.27 12.53
C ALA A 338 12.23 7.54 13.58
N VAL A 339 11.63 7.01 14.65
CA VAL A 339 12.30 6.20 15.67
C VAL A 339 12.85 4.92 15.05
N LEU A 340 12.03 4.16 14.31
CA LEU A 340 12.48 2.95 13.63
C LEU A 340 13.63 3.24 12.67
N LYS A 341 13.56 4.33 11.92
CA LYS A 341 14.67 4.78 11.08
C LYS A 341 15.92 5.08 11.92
N TYR A 342 15.78 5.79 13.03
CA TYR A 342 16.90 6.10 13.92
C TYR A 342 17.56 4.83 14.46
N LEU A 343 16.77 3.84 14.88
CA LEU A 343 17.26 2.54 15.36
C LEU A 343 18.11 1.82 14.32
N THR A 344 17.87 2.01 13.02
CA THR A 344 18.71 1.41 11.96
C THR A 344 20.16 1.92 11.93
N ARG A 345 20.51 2.97 12.69
CA ARG A 345 21.91 3.40 12.88
C ARG A 345 22.70 2.37 13.69
N ALA A 346 22.05 1.67 14.62
CA ALA A 346 22.67 0.56 15.33
C ALA A 346 22.76 -0.67 14.43
N LYS A 347 23.96 -1.25 14.30
CA LYS A 347 24.26 -2.34 13.34
C LYS A 347 23.35 -3.56 13.49
N PHE A 348 23.01 -3.93 14.73
CA PHE A 348 22.14 -5.07 15.03
C PHE A 348 20.67 -4.77 14.71
N LEU A 349 20.16 -3.61 15.17
CA LEU A 349 18.77 -3.21 14.93
C LEU A 349 18.49 -2.86 13.46
N ARG A 350 19.53 -2.55 12.67
CA ARG A 350 19.40 -2.38 11.23
C ARG A 350 18.80 -3.61 10.56
N TRP A 351 19.03 -4.83 11.06
CA TRP A 351 18.53 -6.06 10.47
C TRP A 351 17.01 -6.14 10.47
N LEU A 352 16.36 -5.49 11.44
CA LEU A 352 14.91 -5.48 11.59
C LEU A 352 14.21 -4.83 10.39
N LEU A 353 14.90 -3.95 9.66
CA LEU A 353 14.34 -3.26 8.48
C LEU A 353 15.15 -3.51 7.21
N TYR A 354 16.47 -3.65 7.35
CA TYR A 354 17.43 -3.77 6.26
C TYR A 354 18.42 -4.89 6.58
N PRO A 355 18.01 -6.16 6.44
CA PRO A 355 18.90 -7.29 6.71
C PRO A 355 20.12 -7.25 5.77
N PRO A 356 21.29 -7.78 6.18
CA PRO A 356 22.45 -7.83 5.31
C PRO A 356 22.21 -8.83 4.16
N PRO A 357 22.93 -8.71 3.02
CA PRO A 357 22.87 -9.69 1.96
C PRO A 357 23.28 -11.08 2.49
N LEU A 358 22.56 -12.14 2.11
CA LEU A 358 22.90 -13.51 2.53
C LEU A 358 24.33 -13.92 2.13
N SER A 359 24.81 -13.43 0.98
CA SER A 359 26.19 -13.67 0.51
C SER A 359 27.29 -13.08 1.41
N ALA A 360 26.95 -12.14 2.30
CA ALA A 360 27.86 -11.55 3.27
C ALA A 360 27.88 -12.30 4.61
N LEU A 361 26.90 -13.18 4.87
CA LEU A 361 26.83 -13.99 6.09
C LEU A 361 27.77 -15.19 6.02
N GLY A 362 27.89 -15.84 4.85
CA GLY A 362 28.79 -16.98 4.64
C GLY A 362 30.28 -16.64 4.45
N ARG A 363 30.71 -15.39 4.65
CA ARG A 363 32.14 -14.99 4.64
C ARG A 363 32.67 -14.65 6.03
N ARG A 364 31.91 -14.98 7.07
CA ARG A 364 32.32 -14.86 8.47
C ARG A 364 32.35 -16.25 9.10
N GLU A 365 33.18 -17.11 8.54
CA GLU A 365 33.73 -18.29 9.21
C GLU A 365 35.22 -18.31 8.94
#